data_AF-A0A1C1A2P6-F1
#
_entry.id   AF-A0A1C1A2P6-F1
#
_cell.length_a   1.000
_cell.length_b   1.000
_cell.length_c   1.000
_cell.angle_alpha   90.00
_cell.angle_beta   90.00
_cell.angle_gamma   90.00
#
_symmetry.space_group_name_H-M   'P 1'
#
loop_
_entity.id
_entity.type
_entity.pdbx_description
1 polymer ?
#
loop_
_entity_poly.entity_id
_entity_poly.type
_entity_poly.pdbx_seq_one_letter_code
_entity_poly.pdbx_strand_id
1 'polypeptide(L)'
;MALITHVNVANAVNEIYCCLRNKIVKLDAQQKEQFCKGCKMFAGSAAGYERSVSCVWEDLRTVNNPHVVLDPAQEFIHNQIRQVPPEGPALFVYTPRW
;
A
#
# COMPACT_ATOMS: atom_id res chain seq x y z
N MET A 1 -4.49 -3.32 13.59
CA MET A 1 -3.50 -4.28 13.05
C MET A 1 -2.12 -3.62 13.12
N ALA A 2 -1.06 -4.21 12.56
CA ALA A 2 0.26 -3.60 12.57
C ALA A 2 0.38 -2.52 11.48
N LEU A 3 0.97 -1.36 11.81
CA LEU A 3 1.33 -0.35 10.82
C LEU A 3 2.58 -0.80 10.07
N ILE A 4 2.45 -0.98 8.75
CA ILE A 4 3.55 -1.40 7.88
C ILE A 4 4.11 -0.18 7.15
N THR A 5 5.44 -0.09 7.10
CA THR A 5 6.15 0.94 6.34
C THR A 5 6.39 0.46 4.91
N HIS A 6 5.75 1.09 3.94
CA HIS A 6 5.92 0.84 2.51
C HIS A 6 6.91 1.83 1.91
N VAL A 7 8.02 1.33 1.40
CA VAL A 7 8.98 2.10 0.60
C VAL A 7 8.59 1.95 -0.86
N ASN A 8 7.94 2.97 -1.41
CA ASN A 8 7.53 2.99 -2.81
C ASN A 8 8.64 3.59 -3.66
N VAL A 9 9.36 2.74 -4.36
CA VAL A 9 10.45 3.14 -5.27
C VAL A 9 9.85 3.38 -6.65
N ALA A 10 10.22 4.50 -7.25
CA ALA A 10 9.75 4.84 -8.59
C ALA A 10 10.41 3.94 -9.64
N ASN A 11 9.61 3.48 -10.60
CA ASN A 11 10.09 2.70 -11.74
C ASN A 11 10.92 3.58 -12.72
N ALA A 12 11.35 3.00 -13.85
CA ALA A 12 12.14 3.70 -14.87
C ALA A 12 11.47 4.95 -15.46
N VAL A 13 10.14 5.01 -15.47
CA VAL A 13 9.34 6.16 -15.95
C VAL A 13 8.90 7.10 -14.82
N ASN A 14 9.46 6.89 -13.63
CA ASN A 14 9.25 7.68 -12.42
C ASN A 14 7.81 7.56 -11.86
N GLU A 15 7.22 6.36 -11.91
CA GLU A 15 5.90 6.07 -11.38
C GLU A 15 5.96 5.22 -10.11
N ILE A 16 4.99 5.43 -9.22
CA ILE A 16 4.78 4.68 -7.98
C ILE A 16 3.30 4.31 -7.83
N TYR A 17 3.02 3.28 -7.05
CA TYR A 17 1.64 2.99 -6.64
C TYR A 17 1.24 3.87 -5.45
N CYS A 18 0.10 4.57 -5.58
CA CYS A 18 -0.50 5.32 -4.50
C CYS A 18 -1.70 4.54 -3.93
N CYS A 19 -1.52 3.95 -2.75
CA CYS A 19 -2.57 3.18 -2.10
C CYS A 19 -3.82 4.03 -1.78
N LEU A 20 -3.68 5.23 -1.19
CA LEU A 20 -4.82 6.10 -0.84
C LEU A 20 -5.73 6.41 -2.03
N ARG A 21 -5.15 6.64 -3.21
CA ARG A 21 -5.87 6.97 -4.45
C ARG A 21 -6.17 5.74 -5.30
N ASN A 22 -5.72 4.56 -4.85
CA ASN A 22 -5.76 3.29 -5.56
C ASN A 22 -5.36 3.38 -7.04
N LYS A 23 -4.22 4.02 -7.34
CA LYS A 23 -3.72 4.13 -8.72
C LYS A 23 -2.21 4.34 -8.81
N ILE A 24 -1.65 4.06 -9.98
CA ILE A 24 -0.27 4.41 -10.32
C ILE A 24 -0.21 5.91 -10.62
N VAL A 25 0.79 6.60 -10.06
CA VAL A 25 1.02 8.03 -10.24
C VAL A 25 2.48 8.30 -10.54
N LYS A 26 2.76 9.37 -11.29
CA LYS A 26 4.13 9.85 -11.51
C LYS A 26 4.63 10.57 -10.26
N LEU A 27 5.80 10.18 -9.75
CA LEU A 27 6.44 10.77 -8.59
C LEU A 27 7.24 12.02 -8.99
N ASP A 28 6.54 13.09 -9.33
CA ASP A 28 7.15 14.41 -9.56
C ASP A 28 6.98 15.35 -8.36
N ALA A 29 7.54 16.56 -8.47
CA ALA A 29 7.43 17.57 -7.42
C ALA A 29 5.96 17.94 -7.15
N GLN A 30 5.13 18.05 -8.20
CA GLN A 30 3.72 18.37 -8.05
C GLN A 30 2.97 17.31 -7.24
N GLN A 31 3.20 16.03 -7.53
CA GLN A 31 2.63 14.91 -6.80
C GLN A 31 3.08 14.92 -5.34
N LYS A 32 4.38 15.18 -5.08
CA LYS A 32 4.91 15.28 -3.71
C LYS A 32 4.27 16.43 -2.94
N GLU A 33 4.20 17.62 -3.54
CA GLU A 33 3.78 18.84 -2.84
C GLU A 33 2.27 18.95 -2.67
N GLN A 34 1.49 18.60 -3.69
CA GLN A 34 0.04 18.80 -3.67
C GLN A 34 -0.71 17.62 -3.07
N PHE A 35 -0.15 16.40 -3.18
CA PHE A 35 -0.85 15.19 -2.74
C PHE A 35 -0.14 14.47 -1.60
N CYS A 36 1.17 14.19 -1.71
CA CYS A 36 1.87 13.43 -0.66
C CYS A 36 1.94 14.22 0.65
N LYS A 37 2.26 15.52 0.64
CA LYS A 37 2.30 16.36 1.85
C LYS A 37 0.98 16.37 2.64
N GLY A 38 -0.16 16.26 1.96
CA GLY A 38 -1.49 16.20 2.60
C GLY A 38 -1.98 14.79 2.92
N CYS A 39 -1.23 13.75 2.54
CA CYS A 39 -1.64 12.36 2.70
C CYS A 39 -1.32 11.87 4.11
N LYS A 40 -2.32 11.33 4.82
CA LYS A 40 -2.15 10.77 6.18
C LYS A 40 -1.18 9.60 6.25
N MET A 41 -0.98 8.91 5.13
CA MET A 41 -0.07 7.76 5.05
C MET A 41 1.36 8.20 4.75
N PHE A 42 1.62 9.45 4.34
CA PHE A 42 2.94 9.87 3.93
C PHE A 42 3.88 10.01 5.14
N ALA A 43 5.01 9.29 5.10
CA ALA A 43 6.02 9.25 6.15
C ALA A 43 7.37 9.84 5.70
N GLY A 44 7.43 10.50 4.54
CA GLY A 44 8.62 11.18 4.03
C GLY A 44 9.25 10.50 2.81
N SER A 45 10.49 10.89 2.50
CA SER A 45 11.31 10.25 1.48
C SER A 45 12.06 9.07 2.09
N ALA A 46 12.20 7.95 1.38
CA ALA A 46 12.93 6.80 1.92
C ALA A 46 14.45 7.02 1.78
N ALA A 47 15.19 6.77 2.86
CA ALA A 47 16.65 6.80 2.83
C ALA A 47 17.19 5.68 1.95
N GLY A 48 18.21 5.96 1.14
CA GLY A 48 18.84 4.99 0.24
C GLY A 48 18.20 4.87 -1.15
N TYR A 49 17.07 5.54 -1.41
CA TYR A 49 16.43 5.56 -2.73
C TYR A 49 16.08 6.99 -3.15
N GLU A 50 16.80 7.55 -4.12
CA GLU A 50 16.62 8.95 -4.58
C GLU A 50 15.19 9.26 -5.05
N ARG A 51 14.54 8.31 -5.73
CA ARG A 51 13.19 8.46 -6.29
C ARG A 51 12.21 7.58 -5.57
N SER A 52 11.99 7.85 -4.29
CA SER A 52 11.09 7.06 -3.46
C SER A 52 10.27 7.91 -2.51
N VAL A 53 9.21 7.30 -1.97
CA VAL A 53 8.45 7.81 -0.83
C VAL A 53 8.14 6.68 0.14
N SER A 54 8.21 6.99 1.42
CA SER A 54 7.77 6.11 2.49
C SER A 54 6.33 6.42 2.85
N CYS A 55 5.49 5.39 2.88
CA CYS A 55 4.09 5.48 3.29
C CYS A 55 3.80 4.46 4.40
N VAL A 56 3.13 4.85 5.47
CA VAL A 56 2.79 3.99 6.60
C VAL A 56 1.27 3.82 6.68
N TRP A 57 0.81 2.58 6.75
CA TRP A 57 -0.62 2.26 6.82
C TRP A 57 -0.88 0.86 7.36
N GLU A 58 -2.13 0.60 7.74
CA GLU A 58 -2.59 -0.74 8.10
C GLU A 58 -2.81 -1.57 6.83
N ASP A 59 -1.77 -2.28 6.40
CA ASP A 59 -1.89 -3.24 5.31
C ASP A 59 -2.43 -4.57 5.85
N LEU A 60 -3.49 -5.07 5.21
CA LEU A 60 -4.16 -6.32 5.58
C LEU A 60 -3.45 -7.55 5.01
N ARG A 61 -2.51 -7.34 4.08
CA ARG A 61 -1.75 -8.40 3.42
C ARG A 61 -0.58 -8.84 4.31
N THR A 62 -0.18 -10.09 4.16
CA THR A 62 1.02 -10.62 4.79
C THR A 62 2.26 -10.18 4.01
N VAL A 63 2.74 -8.97 4.30
CA VAL A 63 3.96 -8.38 3.69
C VAL A 63 5.02 -8.09 4.75
N ASN A 64 6.27 -7.93 4.32
CA ASN A 64 7.38 -7.59 5.21
C ASN A 64 7.26 -6.16 5.76
N ASN A 65 7.95 -5.85 6.85
CA ASN A 65 8.04 -4.50 7.39
C ASN A 65 9.52 -4.10 7.62
N PRO A 66 10.11 -3.19 6.83
CA PRO A 66 9.48 -2.41 5.75
C PRO A 66 9.20 -3.25 4.48
N HIS A 67 8.09 -2.96 3.79
CA HIS A 67 7.76 -3.52 2.48
C HIS A 67 8.33 -2.63 1.38
N VAL A 68 9.24 -3.14 0.56
CA VAL A 68 9.84 -2.37 -0.54
C VAL A 68 9.11 -2.70 -1.83
N VAL A 69 8.46 -1.70 -2.42
CA VAL A 69 7.73 -1.79 -3.68
C VAL A 69 8.62 -1.28 -4.80
N LEU A 70 9.04 -2.17 -5.69
CA LEU A 70 9.87 -1.85 -6.87
C LEU A 70 9.05 -1.76 -8.16
N ASP A 71 7.95 -2.53 -8.25
CA ASP A 71 7.04 -2.52 -9.38
C ASP A 71 5.66 -1.99 -8.97
N PRO A 72 5.26 -0.78 -9.40
CA PRO A 72 3.98 -0.20 -9.04
C PRO A 72 2.79 -0.94 -9.65
N ALA A 73 2.94 -1.59 -10.81
CA ALA A 73 1.86 -2.34 -11.45
C ALA A 73 1.61 -3.65 -10.72
N GLN A 74 2.67 -4.37 -10.36
CA GLN A 74 2.55 -5.60 -9.56
C GLN A 74 1.93 -5.30 -8.18
N GLU A 75 2.36 -4.21 -7.53
CA GLU A 75 1.80 -3.81 -6.24
C GLU A 75 0.33 -3.41 -6.35
N PHE A 76 -0.05 -2.67 -7.40
CA PHE A 76 -1.46 -2.33 -7.65
C PHE A 76 -2.32 -3.58 -7.76
N ILE A 77 -1.90 -4.55 -8.57
CA ILE A 77 -2.60 -5.83 -8.77
C ILE A 77 -2.69 -6.58 -7.45
N HIS A 78 -1.57 -6.72 -6.74
CA HIS A 78 -1.52 -7.43 -5.46
C HIS A 78 -2.46 -6.79 -4.43
N ASN A 79 -2.57 -5.46 -4.42
CA ASN A 79 -3.45 -4.74 -3.51
C ASN A 79 -4.95 -4.81 -3.91
N GLN A 80 -5.29 -5.27 -5.12
CA GLN A 80 -6.68 -5.53 -5.52
C GLN A 80 -7.16 -6.95 -5.14
N ILE A 81 -6.23 -7.86 -4.83
CA ILE A 81 -6.59 -9.25 -4.51
C ILE A 81 -7.21 -9.27 -3.10
N ARG A 82 -8.51 -9.54 -3.04
CA ARG A 82 -9.18 -9.80 -1.77
C ARG A 82 -8.64 -11.10 -1.19
N GLN A 83 -7.88 -11.01 -0.11
CA GLN A 83 -7.58 -12.17 0.72
C GLN A 83 -8.79 -12.45 1.59
N VAL A 84 -9.50 -13.53 1.30
CA VAL A 84 -10.54 -14.08 2.18
C VAL A 84 -9.83 -15.11 3.06
N PRO A 85 -9.73 -14.89 4.38
CA PRO A 85 -9.21 -15.90 5.28
C PRO A 85 -10.02 -17.20 5.11
N PRO A 86 -9.39 -18.38 5.03
CA PRO A 86 -10.09 -19.65 4.89
C PRO A 86 -11.03 -19.93 6.08
N GLU A 87 -10.86 -19.24 7.21
CA GLU A 87 -11.77 -19.27 8.36
C GLU A 87 -13.18 -18.70 8.05
N GLY A 88 -13.38 -18.02 6.91
CA GLY A 88 -14.64 -17.35 6.58
C GLY A 88 -15.06 -16.30 7.61
N PRO A 89 -16.13 -15.52 7.38
CA PRO A 89 -16.77 -14.83 8.48
C PRO A 89 -17.42 -15.89 9.37
N ALA A 90 -16.83 -16.14 10.55
CA ALA A 90 -17.39 -17.02 11.60
C ALA A 90 -18.73 -16.49 12.20
N LEU A 91 -19.55 -15.79 11.41
CA LEU A 91 -20.75 -15.07 11.83
C LEU A 91 -22.05 -15.61 11.19
N PHE A 92 -22.03 -16.69 10.42
CA PHE A 92 -23.24 -17.27 9.82
C PHE A 92 -23.40 -18.79 10.00
N VAL A 93 -22.89 -19.36 11.10
CA VAL A 93 -23.40 -20.66 11.54
C VAL A 93 -24.65 -20.42 12.39
N TYR A 94 -25.77 -20.13 11.70
CA TYR A 94 -27.09 -20.22 12.31
C TYR A 94 -27.32 -21.70 12.64
N THR A 95 -27.10 -22.10 13.89
CA THR A 95 -27.57 -23.38 14.39
C THR A 95 -29.05 -23.23 14.74
N PRO A 96 -30.01 -23.77 13.97
CA PRO A 96 -31.31 -24.02 14.55
C PRO A 96 -31.11 -25.09 15.62
N ARG A 97 -31.29 -24.70 16.89
CA ARG A 97 -31.54 -25.67 17.95
C ARG A 97 -32.92 -26.28 17.67
N TRP A 98 -32.89 -27.59 17.46
CA TRP A 98 -33.92 -28.63 17.65
C TRP A 98 -35.38 -28.19 17.68
#